data_AF-A0A3M0FZA1-F1
#
_entry.id   AF-A0A3M0FZA1-F1
#
_cell.length_a   1.000
_cell.length_b   1.000
_cell.length_c   1.000
_cell.angle_alpha   90.00
_cell.angle_beta   90.00
_cell.angle_gamma   90.00
#
_symmetry.space_group_name_H-M   'P 1'
#
loop_
_entity.id
_entity.type
_entity.pdbx_description
1 polymer ?
#
loop_
_entity_poly.entity_id
_entity_poly.type
_entity_poly.pdbx_seq_one_letter_code
_entity_poly.pdbx_strand_id
1 'polypeptide(L)'
;MRIVATAAACTLLAFAGTAADDPWRPYHVEIGRQCPAKHLEWLSPADLRDALETYEASAAPRTHGAMSVAEADRCGTTIAGATCGNLAEIEAVRSAGELPALAKSVCAAFVKCHGQSDCIAAEPPTTAHKH
;
A
#
# COMPACT_ATOMS: atom_id res chain seq x y z
N MET A 1 -62.86 -15.96 -19.16
CA MET A 1 -61.43 -16.26 -19.39
C MET A 1 -60.65 -14.98 -19.13
N ARG A 2 -59.91 -14.88 -18.02
CA ARG A 2 -59.09 -13.70 -17.67
C ARG A 2 -57.64 -14.16 -17.56
N ILE A 3 -56.80 -13.67 -18.45
CA ILE A 3 -55.36 -13.96 -18.50
C ILE A 3 -54.71 -12.98 -17.52
N VAL A 4 -54.15 -13.50 -16.43
CA VAL A 4 -53.36 -12.73 -15.47
C VAL A 4 -51.93 -12.72 -16.00
N ALA A 5 -51.47 -11.56 -16.48
CA ALA A 5 -50.08 -11.34 -16.82
C ALA A 5 -49.28 -11.08 -15.54
N THR A 6 -48.54 -12.08 -15.07
CA THR A 6 -47.55 -11.91 -14.01
C THR A 6 -46.30 -11.27 -14.61
N ALA A 7 -46.14 -9.96 -14.42
CA ALA A 7 -44.92 -9.26 -14.75
C ALA A 7 -43.80 -9.74 -13.80
N ALA A 8 -42.84 -10.49 -14.34
CA ALA A 8 -41.62 -10.84 -13.65
C ALA A 8 -40.78 -9.57 -13.47
N ALA A 9 -40.85 -8.97 -12.29
CA ALA A 9 -39.94 -7.91 -11.89
C ALA A 9 -38.55 -8.54 -11.69
N CYS A 10 -37.72 -8.51 -12.73
CA CYS A 10 -36.29 -8.72 -12.60
C CYS A 10 -35.71 -7.55 -11.79
N THR A 11 -35.69 -7.69 -10.47
CA THR A 11 -34.86 -6.87 -9.59
C THR A 11 -33.40 -7.09 -10.00
N LEU A 12 -32.89 -6.16 -10.80
CA LEU A 12 -31.46 -5.99 -11.01
C LEU A 12 -30.85 -5.67 -9.63
N LEU A 13 -30.28 -6.70 -9.00
CA LEU A 13 -29.35 -6.52 -7.88
C LEU A 13 -28.13 -5.78 -8.45
N ALA A 14 -28.19 -4.45 -8.41
CA ALA A 14 -27.02 -3.63 -8.62
C ALA A 14 -26.05 -3.96 -7.49
N PHE A 15 -24.97 -4.68 -7.81
CA PHE A 15 -23.81 -4.80 -6.94
C PHE A 15 -23.17 -3.42 -6.82
N ALA A 16 -23.69 -2.60 -5.90
CA ALA A 16 -22.99 -1.44 -5.41
C ALA A 16 -21.83 -1.94 -4.55
N GLY A 17 -20.75 -2.39 -5.20
CA GLY A 17 -19.46 -2.54 -4.56
C GLY A 17 -19.03 -1.15 -4.11
N THR A 18 -19.24 -0.84 -2.84
CA THR A 18 -18.83 0.45 -2.29
C THR A 18 -17.30 0.51 -2.33
N ALA A 19 -16.74 1.42 -3.12
CA ALA A 19 -15.33 1.83 -3.07
C ALA A 19 -14.90 2.43 -1.71
N ALA A 20 -15.67 2.17 -0.65
CA ALA A 20 -15.47 2.68 0.70
C ALA A 20 -14.42 1.89 1.50
N ASP A 21 -14.14 0.63 1.11
CA ASP A 21 -13.23 -0.28 1.82
C ASP A 21 -11.93 -0.55 1.05
N ASP A 22 -11.33 0.47 0.41
CA ASP A 22 -9.96 0.34 -0.09
C ASP A 22 -8.97 0.50 1.09
N PRO A 23 -8.34 -0.60 1.58
CA PRO A 23 -7.44 -0.52 2.72
C PRO A 23 -6.13 0.22 2.38
N TRP A 24 -5.84 0.44 1.09
CA TRP A 24 -4.69 1.21 0.62
C TRP A 24 -4.93 2.71 0.60
N ARG A 25 -6.19 3.14 0.64
CA ARG A 25 -6.57 4.55 0.48
C ARG A 25 -5.82 5.49 1.43
N PRO A 26 -5.66 5.20 2.74
CA PRO A 26 -4.90 6.10 3.63
C PRO A 26 -3.46 6.30 3.15
N TYR A 27 -2.81 5.23 2.71
CA TYR A 27 -1.45 5.27 2.20
C TYR A 27 -1.37 6.05 0.88
N HIS A 28 -2.24 5.76 -0.09
CA HIS A 28 -2.28 6.48 -1.37
C HIS A 28 -2.55 7.98 -1.20
N VAL A 29 -3.46 8.35 -0.29
CA VAL A 29 -3.73 9.75 0.05
C VAL A 29 -2.48 10.43 0.58
N GLU A 30 -1.74 9.79 1.49
CA GLU A 30 -0.56 10.38 2.10
C GLU A 30 0.62 10.50 1.11
N ILE A 31 0.82 9.50 0.26
CA ILE A 31 1.77 9.54 -0.86
C ILE A 31 1.41 10.68 -1.83
N GLY A 32 0.15 10.75 -2.27
CA GLY A 32 -0.32 11.79 -3.17
C GLY A 32 -0.23 13.19 -2.55
N ARG A 33 -0.36 13.31 -1.23
CA ARG A 33 -0.18 14.58 -0.51
C ARG A 33 1.29 15.03 -0.50
N GLN A 34 2.23 14.12 -0.33
CA GLN A 34 3.65 14.47 -0.14
C GLN A 34 4.45 14.52 -1.44
N CYS A 35 4.17 13.65 -2.41
CA CYS A 35 4.88 13.60 -3.68
C CYS A 35 3.95 13.34 -4.88
N PRO A 36 2.96 14.23 -5.15
CA PRO A 36 1.92 14.02 -6.18
C PRO A 36 2.47 13.83 -7.60
N ALA A 37 3.56 14.50 -7.94
CA ALA A 37 4.16 14.42 -9.28
C ALA A 37 4.94 13.11 -9.53
N LYS A 38 5.08 12.24 -8.52
CA LYS A 38 5.85 11.00 -8.61
C LYS A 38 5.01 9.78 -8.95
N HIS A 39 3.69 9.84 -8.83
CA HIS A 39 2.78 8.71 -9.12
C HIS A 39 3.14 7.39 -8.41
N LEU A 40 3.55 7.46 -7.14
CA LEU A 40 4.02 6.27 -6.40
C LEU A 40 2.88 5.31 -6.00
N GLU A 41 1.62 5.66 -6.26
CA GLU A 41 0.50 4.71 -6.28
C GLU A 41 0.66 3.58 -7.30
N TRP A 42 1.60 3.72 -8.24
CA TRP A 42 1.92 2.72 -9.25
C TRP A 42 3.08 1.80 -8.89
N LEU A 43 3.65 1.91 -7.68
CA LEU A 43 4.70 1.00 -7.23
C LEU A 43 4.25 -0.46 -7.36
N SER A 44 5.17 -1.32 -7.78
CA SER A 44 4.93 -2.75 -7.70
C SER A 44 4.85 -3.18 -6.23
N PRO A 45 4.15 -4.28 -5.91
CA PRO A 45 4.18 -4.81 -4.55
C PRO A 45 5.60 -5.12 -4.04
N ALA A 46 6.52 -5.52 -4.92
CA ALA A 46 7.90 -5.80 -4.54
C ALA A 46 8.68 -4.51 -4.22
N ASP A 47 8.59 -3.49 -5.08
CA ASP A 47 9.27 -2.20 -4.81
C ASP A 47 8.76 -1.55 -3.52
N LEU A 48 7.46 -1.67 -3.26
CA LEU A 48 6.87 -1.19 -2.01
C LEU A 48 7.35 -2.01 -0.81
N ARG A 49 7.55 -3.32 -0.96
CA ARG A 49 8.10 -4.18 0.08
C ARG A 49 9.52 -3.74 0.45
N ASP A 50 10.38 -3.54 -0.54
CA ASP A 50 11.76 -3.09 -0.31
C ASP A 50 11.81 -1.72 0.40
N ALA A 51 10.90 -0.81 0.04
CA ALA A 51 10.78 0.49 0.69
C ALA A 51 10.27 0.41 2.14
N LEU A 52 9.35 -0.52 2.42
CA LEU A 52 8.85 -0.79 3.77
C LEU A 52 9.93 -1.40 4.66
N GLU A 53 10.71 -2.36 4.15
CA GLU A 53 11.85 -2.94 4.88
C GLU A 53 12.91 -1.88 5.21
N THR A 54 13.21 -1.01 4.25
CA THR A 54 14.12 0.12 4.47
C THR A 54 13.61 1.07 5.56
N TYR A 55 12.31 1.38 5.55
CA TYR A 55 11.71 2.19 6.60
C TYR A 55 11.75 1.47 7.96
N GLU A 56 11.34 0.20 8.02
CA GLU A 56 11.31 -0.63 9.23
C GLU A 56 12.69 -0.65 9.92
N ALA A 57 13.76 -0.86 9.15
CA ALA A 57 15.13 -0.88 9.67
C ALA A 57 15.58 0.43 10.35
N SER A 58 14.94 1.55 10.00
CA SER A 58 15.21 2.87 10.60
C SER A 58 14.14 3.34 11.58
N ALA A 59 13.04 2.61 11.70
CA ALA A 59 11.89 2.99 12.51
C ALA A 59 12.22 2.92 14.01
N ALA A 60 11.46 3.67 14.81
CA ALA A 60 11.56 3.55 16.26
C ALA A 60 11.27 2.10 16.70
N PRO A 61 11.91 1.58 17.77
CA PRO A 61 11.79 0.17 18.16
C PRO A 61 10.35 -0.33 18.31
N ARG A 62 9.45 0.55 18.79
CA ARG A 62 8.02 0.23 18.90
C ARG A 62 7.36 -0.01 17.54
N THR A 63 7.65 0.84 16.56
CA THR A 63 7.08 0.77 15.21
C THR A 63 7.66 -0.42 14.45
N HIS A 64 8.99 -0.62 14.53
CA HIS A 64 9.64 -1.82 13.99
C HIS A 64 9.00 -3.10 14.55
N GLY A 65 8.85 -3.20 15.88
CA GLY A 65 8.22 -4.37 16.49
C GLY A 65 6.78 -4.58 16.02
N ALA A 66 6.02 -3.50 15.83
CA ALA A 66 4.64 -3.58 15.37
C ALA A 66 4.52 -4.03 13.89
N MET A 67 5.43 -3.56 13.02
CA MET A 67 5.49 -3.98 11.62
C MET A 67 5.78 -5.48 11.50
N SER A 68 6.88 -5.94 12.11
CA SER A 68 7.28 -7.35 12.13
C SER A 68 6.19 -8.29 12.66
N VAL A 69 5.50 -7.91 13.75
CA VAL A 69 4.38 -8.72 14.29
C VAL A 69 3.18 -8.71 13.35
N ALA A 70 2.83 -7.56 12.76
CA ALA A 70 1.67 -7.45 11.88
C ALA A 70 1.79 -8.34 10.64
N GLU A 71 2.98 -8.39 10.02
CA GLU A 71 3.24 -9.29 8.89
C GLU A 71 3.10 -10.76 9.31
N ALA A 72 3.77 -11.16 10.41
CA ALA A 72 3.74 -12.53 10.91
C ALA A 72 2.32 -13.00 11.23
N ASP A 73 1.53 -12.18 11.94
CA ASP A 73 0.16 -12.50 12.35
C ASP A 73 -0.79 -12.61 11.15
N ARG A 74 -0.69 -11.68 10.19
CA ARG A 74 -1.64 -11.61 9.07
C ARG A 74 -1.31 -12.58 7.95
N CYS A 75 -0.03 -12.85 7.72
CA CYS A 75 0.44 -13.54 6.52
C CYS A 75 1.17 -14.87 6.83
N GLY A 76 1.57 -15.15 8.07
CA GLY A 76 2.45 -16.27 8.42
C GLY A 76 1.88 -17.69 8.26
N THR A 77 0.56 -17.85 8.08
CA THR A 77 -0.08 -19.17 7.90
C THR A 77 -0.33 -19.53 6.43
N THR A 78 0.01 -18.64 5.49
CA THR A 78 -0.25 -18.82 4.06
C THR A 78 0.99 -18.43 3.25
N ILE A 79 1.19 -19.02 2.06
CA ILE A 79 2.11 -18.42 1.08
C ILE A 79 1.45 -17.14 0.58
N ALA A 80 1.72 -16.04 1.28
CA ALA A 80 1.20 -14.73 0.96
C ALA A 80 2.27 -13.92 0.20
N GLY A 81 1.87 -13.26 -0.88
CA GLY A 81 2.77 -12.37 -1.62
C GLY A 81 3.00 -11.05 -0.90
N ALA A 82 3.94 -10.25 -1.41
CA ALA A 82 4.30 -8.92 -0.88
C ALA A 82 3.09 -8.03 -0.56
N THR A 83 2.02 -8.09 -1.34
CA THR A 83 0.78 -7.34 -1.09
C THR A 83 0.17 -7.58 0.31
N CYS A 84 0.25 -8.81 0.85
CA CYS A 84 -0.26 -9.11 2.19
C CYS A 84 0.58 -8.44 3.27
N GLY A 85 1.90 -8.64 3.22
CA GLY A 85 2.85 -8.07 4.18
C GLY A 85 2.80 -6.55 4.15
N ASN A 86 2.85 -5.97 2.95
CA ASN A 86 2.77 -4.52 2.75
C ASN A 86 1.53 -3.92 3.41
N LEU A 87 0.36 -4.55 3.23
CA LEU A 87 -0.87 -4.04 3.82
C LEU A 87 -0.89 -4.20 5.34
N ALA A 88 -0.33 -5.29 5.89
CA ALA A 88 -0.22 -5.49 7.33
C ALA A 88 0.66 -4.41 7.98
N GLU A 89 1.81 -4.14 7.39
CA GLU A 89 2.77 -3.16 7.90
C GLU A 89 2.27 -1.72 7.77
N ILE A 90 1.65 -1.37 6.64
CA ILE A 90 1.05 -0.05 6.45
C ILE A 90 -0.03 0.22 7.50
N GLU A 91 -0.86 -0.79 7.84
CA GLU A 91 -1.86 -0.66 8.91
C GLU A 91 -1.19 -0.48 10.29
N ALA A 92 -0.10 -1.20 10.56
CA ALA A 92 0.66 -1.06 11.80
C ALA A 92 1.27 0.35 11.94
N VAL A 93 1.93 0.84 10.89
CA VAL A 93 2.50 2.19 10.82
C VAL A 93 1.41 3.26 10.96
N ARG A 94 0.28 3.08 10.28
CA ARG A 94 -0.88 3.97 10.40
C ARG A 94 -1.40 4.02 11.83
N SER A 95 -1.55 2.86 12.48
CA SER A 95 -2.02 2.75 13.86
C SER A 95 -1.04 3.40 14.86
N ALA A 96 0.24 3.44 14.51
CA ALA A 96 1.28 4.15 15.27
C ALA A 96 1.33 5.67 15.01
N GLY A 97 0.55 6.20 14.06
CA GLY A 97 0.60 7.60 13.66
C GLY A 97 1.81 7.97 12.78
N GLU A 98 2.51 6.97 12.26
CA GLU A 98 3.78 7.10 11.54
C GLU A 98 3.61 7.13 10.01
N LEU A 99 2.36 7.11 9.51
CA LEU A 99 2.07 7.09 8.08
C LEU A 99 2.73 8.25 7.31
N PRO A 100 2.78 9.50 7.83
CA PRO A 100 3.51 10.58 7.18
C PRO A 100 5.02 10.34 7.09
N ALA A 101 5.63 9.68 8.09
CA ALA A 101 7.07 9.38 8.08
C ALA A 101 7.39 8.28 7.07
N LEU A 102 6.57 7.23 7.00
CA LEU A 102 6.67 6.19 5.97
C LEU A 102 6.53 6.79 4.57
N ALA A 103 5.49 7.58 4.32
CA ALA A 103 5.28 8.20 3.02
C ALA A 103 6.46 9.09 2.61
N LYS A 104 7.04 9.83 3.55
CA LYS A 104 8.26 10.62 3.29
C LYS A 104 9.44 9.73 2.88
N SER A 105 9.64 8.60 3.56
CA SER A 105 10.69 7.63 3.25
C SER A 105 10.50 7.05 1.84
N VAL A 106 9.29 6.62 1.50
CA VAL A 106 8.93 6.14 0.16
C VAL A 106 9.14 7.23 -0.90
N CYS A 107 8.70 8.46 -0.63
CA CYS A 107 8.92 9.58 -1.55
C CYS A 107 10.42 9.87 -1.77
N ALA A 108 11.29 9.56 -0.81
CA ALA A 108 12.74 9.71 -0.97
C ALA A 108 13.38 8.55 -1.75
N ALA A 109 12.82 7.35 -1.63
CA ALA A 109 13.32 6.13 -2.28
C ALA A 109 13.10 6.08 -3.80
N PHE A 110 12.20 6.90 -4.35
CA PHE A 110 11.85 6.87 -5.78
C PHE A 110 11.89 8.24 -6.43
N VAL A 111 12.28 8.30 -7.71
CA VAL A 111 12.24 9.51 -8.53
C VAL A 111 10.82 9.78 -9.02
N LYS A 112 10.20 8.80 -9.69
CA LYS A 112 8.81 8.81 -10.20
C LYS A 112 8.44 7.46 -10.82
N CYS A 113 7.15 7.25 -11.04
CA CYS A 113 6.59 6.19 -11.86
C CYS A 113 6.01 6.75 -13.16
N HIS A 114 6.15 5.98 -14.23
CA HIS A 114 5.63 6.28 -15.57
C HIS A 114 4.36 5.47 -15.91
N GLY A 115 4.13 4.40 -15.16
CA GLY A 115 2.96 3.54 -15.25
C GLY A 115 3.03 2.47 -14.15
N GLN A 116 2.05 1.57 -14.15
CA GLN A 116 1.98 0.48 -13.18
C GLN A 116 3.26 -0.35 -13.19
N SER A 117 3.94 -0.41 -12.05
CA SER A 117 5.20 -1.14 -11.83
C SER A 117 6.38 -0.67 -12.70
N ASP A 118 6.28 0.52 -13.30
CA ASP A 118 7.35 1.20 -14.03
C ASP A 118 7.80 2.42 -13.23
N CYS A 119 8.63 2.16 -12.22
CA CYS A 119 9.10 3.15 -11.25
C CYS A 119 10.63 3.21 -11.21
N ILE A 120 11.16 4.42 -11.12
CA ILE A 120 12.60 4.67 -11.07
C ILE A 120 12.98 4.88 -9.61
N ALA A 121 13.78 3.98 -9.04
CA ALA A 121 14.38 4.16 -7.72
C ALA A 121 15.34 5.36 -7.71
N ALA A 122 15.44 6.06 -6.59
CA ALA A 122 16.47 7.06 -6.38
C ALA A 122 17.81 6.35 -6.17
N GLU A 123 18.89 6.87 -6.78
CA GLU A 123 20.22 6.34 -6.50
C GLU A 123 20.55 6.52 -5.01
N PRO A 124 21.09 5.49 -4.33
CA PRO A 124 21.61 5.69 -2.99
C PRO A 124 22.74 6.73 -3.05
N PRO A 125 22.87 7.60 -2.03
CA PRO A 125 23.94 8.58 -2.01
C PRO A 125 25.29 7.85 -2.17
N THR A 126 26.02 8.15 -3.23
CA THR A 126 27.37 7.60 -3.47
C THR A 126 28.25 7.98 -2.29
N THR A 127 28.45 7.07 -1.34
CA THR A 127 29.55 7.16 -0.40
C THR A 127 30.81 6.91 -1.22
N ALA A 128 31.57 7.97 -1.52
CA ALA A 128 32.88 7.85 -2.12
C ALA A 128 33.71 6.88 -1.27
N HIS A 129 33.99 5.68 -1.80
CA HIS A 129 34.98 4.79 -1.23
C HIS A 129 36.33 5.51 -1.30
N LYS A 130 36.82 6.00 -0.16
CA LYS A 130 38.22 6.39 -0.04
C LYS A 130 39.04 5.10 -0.04
N HIS A 131 39.85 4.95 -1.10
CA HIS A 131 40.97 4.01 -1.17
C HIS A 131 42.02 4.31 -0.09
#